data_AF-A0A553KI26-F1
#
_entry.id   AF-A0A553KI26-F1
#
_cell.length_a   1.000
_cell.length_b   1.000
_cell.length_c   1.000
_cell.angle_alpha   90.00
_cell.angle_beta   90.00
_cell.angle_gamma   90.00
#
_symmetry.space_group_name_H-M   'P 1'
#
loop_
_entity.id
_entity.type
_entity.pdbx_description
1 polymer ?
#
loop_
_entity_poly.entity_id
_entity_poly.type
_entity_poly.pdbx_seq_one_letter_code
_entity_poly.pdbx_strand_id
1 'polypeptide(L)'
;MPIFLYWTIYILLILLIASGIVGIIKPSWVNRPGQKPQSRKSITLKTAILLIIFVVFSTIVTPERKSDESVGTVAVASITDDELARFTKYAHDIKGGPFVKSAEITGNEARITYYSDSEFEDYKKANPKSVVTKEQMIGYWTSGDAINKNLMSEPVRLLREFPWLAKVSMTLTLQGKTYSVEMDRKTVSDYFGIDLEELNADRSFELWNKKFVDPFVYTKEERQKFADKFIKVQ
;
A
#
# COMPACT_ATOMS: atom_id res chain seq x y z
N MET A 1 -31.80 0.70 24.33
CA MET A 1 -30.96 0.04 25.35
C MET A 1 -29.51 0.32 25.01
N PRO A 2 -28.67 0.76 25.97
CA PRO A 2 -27.32 1.16 25.64
C PRO A 2 -26.44 -0.06 25.33
N ILE A 3 -25.69 0.04 24.24
CA ILE A 3 -24.73 -0.94 23.68
C ILE A 3 -23.73 -1.45 24.74
N PHE A 4 -23.54 -0.71 25.83
CA PHE A 4 -22.69 -1.07 26.97
C PHE A 4 -23.12 -2.33 27.73
N LEU A 5 -24.41 -2.71 27.73
CA LEU A 5 -24.85 -3.91 28.46
C LEU A 5 -24.52 -5.23 27.73
N TYR A 6 -24.32 -5.18 26.41
CA TYR A 6 -23.98 -6.36 25.61
C TYR A 6 -22.51 -6.76 25.76
N TRP A 7 -21.63 -5.76 25.88
CA TRP A 7 -20.19 -5.98 26.06
C TRP A 7 -19.86 -6.66 27.39
N THR A 8 -20.56 -6.30 28.47
CA THR A 8 -20.31 -6.86 29.80
C THR A 8 -20.77 -8.31 29.91
N ILE A 9 -21.90 -8.66 29.28
CA ILE A 9 -22.39 -10.05 29.21
C ILE A 9 -21.44 -10.91 28.35
N TYR A 10 -20.91 -10.36 27.25
CA TYR A 10 -19.98 -11.08 26.37
C TYR A 10 -18.63 -11.38 27.05
N ILE A 11 -18.08 -10.44 27.83
CA ILE A 11 -16.86 -10.65 28.61
C ILE A 11 -17.06 -11.72 29.69
N LEU A 12 -18.20 -11.71 30.39
CA LEU A 12 -18.53 -12.73 31.41
C LEU A 12 -18.65 -14.14 30.81
N LEU A 13 -19.18 -14.26 29.58
CA LEU A 13 -19.30 -15.54 28.88
C LEU A 13 -17.92 -16.11 28.50
N ILE A 14 -16.99 -15.27 28.03
CA ILE A 14 -15.62 -15.68 27.69
C ILE A 14 -14.84 -16.15 28.93
N LEU A 15 -15.01 -15.47 30.07
CA LEU A 15 -14.36 -15.85 31.34
C LEU A 15 -14.91 -17.17 31.91
N LEU A 16 -16.20 -17.47 31.73
CA LEU A 16 -16.78 -18.77 32.11
C LEU A 16 -16.26 -19.92 31.24
N ILE A 17 -16.02 -19.69 29.94
CA ILE A 17 -15.45 -20.70 29.06
C ILE A 17 -13.95 -20.94 29.38
N ALA A 18 -13.20 -19.89 29.70
CA ALA A 18 -11.79 -20.01 30.05
C ALA A 18 -11.56 -20.78 31.38
N SER A 19 -12.44 -20.59 32.38
CA SER A 19 -12.32 -21.30 33.67
C SER A 19 -12.68 -22.79 33.59
N GLY A 20 -13.52 -23.19 32.61
CA GLY A 20 -13.85 -24.60 32.37
C GLY A 20 -12.73 -25.43 31.73
N ILE A 21 -11.74 -24.79 31.09
CA ILE A 21 -10.68 -25.49 30.33
C ILE A 21 -9.44 -25.81 31.20
N VAL A 22 -9.22 -25.09 32.30
CA VAL A 22 -8.05 -25.28 33.18
C VAL A 22 -8.16 -26.54 34.08
N GLY A 23 -9.34 -27.14 34.20
CA GLY A 23 -9.59 -28.28 35.11
C GLY A 23 -9.21 -29.69 34.61
N ILE A 24 -8.75 -29.87 33.37
CA ILE A 24 -8.67 -31.21 32.74
C ILE A 24 -7.23 -31.72 32.44
N ILE A 25 -6.18 -31.00 32.83
CA ILE A 25 -4.79 -31.47 32.59
C ILE A 25 -4.05 -31.72 33.92
N LYS A 26 -4.18 -32.92 34.47
CA LYS A 26 -3.22 -33.47 35.45
C LYS A 26 -2.20 -34.34 34.71
N PRO A 27 -0.88 -34.08 34.79
CA PRO A 27 0.12 -34.98 34.26
C PRO A 27 0.45 -36.06 35.31
N SER A 28 0.16 -37.33 35.00
CA SER A 28 0.71 -38.47 35.74
C SER A 28 1.67 -39.24 34.82
N TRP A 29 2.97 -39.04 35.00
CA TRP A 29 4.03 -39.85 34.41
C TRP A 29 4.91 -40.43 35.51
N VAL A 30 4.59 -41.66 35.96
CA VAL A 30 5.57 -42.59 36.54
C VAL A 30 5.16 -43.99 36.07
N ASN A 31 5.87 -44.55 35.09
CA ASN A 31 5.76 -45.96 34.73
C ASN A 31 7.04 -46.69 35.16
N ARG A 32 6.88 -47.70 36.02
CA ARG A 32 7.92 -48.65 36.42
C ARG A 32 7.98 -49.80 35.39
N PRO A 33 9.16 -50.34 35.08
CA PRO A 33 9.30 -51.43 34.12
C PRO A 33 8.68 -52.74 34.64
N GLY A 34 7.83 -53.39 33.84
CA GLY A 34 7.30 -54.74 34.13
C GLY A 34 5.83 -55.02 33.81
N GLN A 35 5.03 -54.06 33.34
CA GLN A 35 3.60 -54.30 33.05
C GLN A 35 3.30 -54.47 31.55
N LYS A 36 2.56 -55.54 31.20
CA LYS A 36 2.11 -55.83 29.83
C LYS A 36 1.07 -54.81 29.35
N PRO A 37 1.05 -54.46 28.05
CA PRO A 37 0.19 -53.41 27.50
C PRO A 37 -1.29 -53.84 27.49
N GLN A 38 -2.15 -53.01 28.08
CA GLN A 38 -3.61 -53.20 28.08
C GLN A 38 -4.23 -52.43 26.92
N SER A 39 -5.12 -53.10 26.16
CA SER A 39 -5.65 -52.68 24.86
C SER A 39 -6.45 -51.37 24.90
N ARG A 40 -6.22 -50.50 23.91
CA ARG A 40 -7.03 -49.31 23.57
C ARG A 40 -8.51 -49.65 23.39
N LYS A 41 -9.40 -48.83 23.95
CA LYS A 41 -10.76 -48.62 23.44
C LYS A 41 -10.99 -47.13 23.20
N SER A 42 -11.18 -46.77 21.94
CA SER A 42 -11.61 -45.44 21.48
C SER A 42 -13.11 -45.27 21.74
N ILE A 43 -13.50 -44.18 22.39
CA ILE A 43 -14.91 -43.80 22.55
C ILE A 43 -15.15 -42.52 21.74
N THR A 44 -15.65 -42.69 20.53
CA THR A 44 -16.37 -41.66 19.77
C THR A 44 -17.82 -41.66 20.22
N LEU A 45 -18.33 -40.54 20.72
CA LEU A 45 -19.76 -40.36 20.92
C LEU A 45 -20.20 -39.03 20.32
N LYS A 46 -20.64 -39.12 19.07
CA LYS A 46 -21.52 -38.15 18.41
C LYS A 46 -22.90 -38.20 19.08
N THR A 47 -23.65 -37.11 18.93
CA THR A 47 -25.10 -36.90 19.15
C THR A 47 -25.52 -36.22 20.45
N ALA A 48 -26.56 -35.37 20.29
CA ALA A 48 -27.24 -34.47 21.24
C ALA A 48 -26.67 -33.02 21.17
N ILE A 49 -27.36 -31.97 20.72
CA ILE A 49 -28.80 -31.66 20.71
C ILE A 49 -29.11 -30.76 19.51
N LEU A 50 -30.07 -31.19 18.70
CA LEU A 50 -30.80 -30.43 17.69
C LEU A 50 -32.19 -30.21 18.32
N LEU A 51 -32.66 -28.96 18.46
CA LEU A 51 -34.07 -28.52 18.64
C LEU A 51 -34.13 -27.25 19.52
N ILE A 52 -34.05 -26.05 18.91
CA ILE A 52 -34.83 -24.87 19.34
C ILE A 52 -35.11 -24.02 18.09
N ILE A 53 -36.18 -24.35 17.37
CA ILE A 53 -36.86 -23.47 16.40
C ILE A 53 -38.36 -23.61 16.66
N PHE A 54 -39.07 -22.47 16.60
CA PHE A 54 -40.53 -22.30 16.61
C PHE A 54 -41.23 -22.28 17.98
N VAL A 55 -41.51 -21.06 18.48
CA VAL A 55 -42.84 -20.50 18.75
C VAL A 55 -42.65 -19.27 19.64
N VAL A 56 -42.67 -18.06 19.06
CA VAL A 56 -43.55 -16.93 19.48
C VAL A 56 -43.60 -15.99 18.27
N PHE A 57 -44.61 -16.20 17.44
CA PHE A 57 -45.10 -15.24 16.45
C PHE A 57 -46.23 -14.44 17.13
N SER A 58 -46.39 -13.17 16.73
CA SER A 58 -47.39 -12.16 17.17
C SER A 58 -46.85 -11.23 18.26
N THR A 59 -46.66 -9.91 18.07
CA THR A 59 -47.07 -8.96 17.03
C THR A 59 -46.08 -7.78 17.03
N ILE A 60 -45.76 -7.23 15.85
CA ILE A 60 -45.72 -5.78 15.54
C ILE A 60 -45.45 -5.65 14.04
N VAL A 61 -46.42 -5.04 13.37
CA VAL A 61 -46.42 -4.61 11.98
C VAL A 61 -45.54 -3.38 11.82
N THR A 62 -44.51 -3.39 10.96
CA THR A 62 -43.99 -2.23 10.18
C THR A 62 -42.88 -2.67 9.19
N PRO A 63 -42.56 -1.89 8.14
CA PRO A 63 -42.81 -2.23 6.75
C PRO A 63 -41.62 -2.87 6.02
N GLU A 64 -41.95 -3.46 4.87
CA GLU A 64 -41.10 -4.06 3.85
C GLU A 64 -39.85 -3.21 3.51
N ARG A 65 -38.66 -3.71 3.90
CA ARG A 65 -37.36 -3.15 3.50
C ARG A 65 -36.73 -4.10 2.48
N LYS A 66 -36.67 -3.64 1.23
CA LYS A 66 -36.01 -4.31 0.11
C LYS A 66 -34.61 -4.77 0.52
N SER A 67 -34.35 -6.05 0.27
CA SER A 67 -33.02 -6.65 0.26
C SER A 67 -32.21 -6.06 -0.89
N ASP A 68 -31.16 -5.32 -0.59
CA ASP A 68 -30.04 -5.15 -1.50
C ASP A 68 -28.79 -5.67 -0.78
N GLU A 69 -28.31 -6.79 -1.32
CA GLU A 69 -27.00 -7.36 -1.10
C GLU A 69 -25.97 -6.40 -1.74
N SER A 70 -25.36 -5.54 -0.93
CA SER A 70 -24.16 -4.80 -1.36
C SER A 70 -22.92 -5.49 -0.81
N VAL A 71 -22.19 -6.11 -1.73
CA VAL A 71 -20.77 -6.43 -1.59
C VAL A 71 -20.08 -5.20 -1.01
N GLY A 72 -19.42 -5.37 0.14
CA GLY A 72 -18.73 -4.30 0.83
C GLY A 72 -17.61 -3.70 -0.01
N THR A 73 -17.93 -2.63 -0.74
CA THR A 73 -16.94 -1.69 -1.26
C THR A 73 -16.31 -1.01 -0.06
N VAL A 74 -15.05 -1.32 0.21
CA VAL A 74 -14.23 -0.57 1.17
C VAL A 74 -14.28 0.89 0.74
N ALA A 75 -14.85 1.75 1.59
CA ALA A 75 -14.88 3.18 1.35
C ALA A 75 -13.43 3.69 1.27
N VAL A 76 -12.98 4.03 0.07
CA VAL A 76 -11.75 4.79 -0.14
C VAL A 76 -11.95 6.11 0.58
N ALA A 77 -11.15 6.38 1.62
CA ALA A 77 -11.16 7.69 2.26
C ALA A 77 -10.89 8.74 1.18
N SER A 78 -11.85 9.63 0.95
CA SER A 78 -11.70 10.72 -0.02
C SER A 78 -10.50 11.57 0.37
N ILE A 79 -9.53 11.70 -0.54
CA ILE A 79 -8.36 12.58 -0.39
C ILE A 79 -8.88 14.01 -0.16
N THR A 80 -8.33 14.70 0.84
CA THR A 80 -8.73 16.08 1.14
C THR A 80 -8.12 17.05 0.12
N ASP A 81 -8.76 18.21 -0.07
CA ASP A 81 -8.23 19.26 -0.96
C ASP A 81 -6.83 19.72 -0.52
N ASP A 82 -6.58 19.77 0.79
CA ASP A 82 -5.26 20.11 1.37
C ASP A 82 -4.18 19.08 0.98
N GLU A 83 -4.51 17.78 1.02
CA GLU A 83 -3.58 16.72 0.61
C GLU A 83 -3.32 16.75 -0.90
N LEU A 84 -4.34 17.05 -1.71
CA LEU A 84 -4.19 17.22 -3.15
C LEU A 84 -3.32 18.44 -3.50
N ALA A 85 -3.49 19.55 -2.79
CA ALA A 85 -2.65 20.73 -2.94
C ALA A 85 -1.19 20.44 -2.51
N ARG A 86 -1.00 19.70 -1.41
CA ARG A 86 0.32 19.23 -0.95
C ARG A 86 1.01 18.36 -2.00
N PHE A 87 0.29 17.40 -2.58
CA PHE A 87 0.79 16.56 -3.66
C PHE A 87 1.21 17.38 -4.87
N THR A 88 0.33 18.27 -5.35
CA THR A 88 0.59 19.10 -6.53
C THR A 88 1.86 19.92 -6.34
N LYS A 89 2.02 20.56 -5.18
CA LYS A 89 3.24 21.31 -4.85
C LYS A 89 4.47 20.39 -4.82
N TYR A 90 4.40 19.28 -4.09
CA TYR A 90 5.52 18.36 -3.92
C TYR A 90 5.99 17.77 -5.25
N ALA A 91 5.06 17.47 -6.16
CA ALA A 91 5.37 16.95 -7.50
C ALA A 91 6.23 17.91 -8.33
N HIS A 92 6.25 19.22 -8.03
CA HIS A 92 7.14 20.18 -8.66
C HIS A 92 8.49 20.36 -7.93
N ASP A 93 8.63 19.82 -6.70
CA ASP A 93 9.85 19.88 -5.90
C ASP A 93 10.74 18.62 -6.06
N ILE A 94 10.26 17.60 -6.77
CA ILE A 94 11.03 16.38 -7.09
C ILE A 94 12.19 16.65 -8.07
N LYS A 95 13.08 15.67 -8.26
CA LYS A 95 14.08 15.77 -9.33
C LYS A 95 13.40 15.79 -10.70
N GLY A 96 13.76 16.77 -11.52
CA GLY A 96 13.08 17.04 -12.79
C GLY A 96 11.78 17.83 -12.62
N GLY A 97 11.42 18.22 -11.39
CA GLY A 97 10.24 19.02 -11.04
C GLY A 97 10.03 20.29 -11.87
N PRO A 98 11.09 21.07 -12.20
CA PRO A 98 10.96 22.21 -13.10
C PRO A 98 10.43 21.86 -14.50
N PHE A 99 10.52 20.60 -14.92
CA PHE A 99 10.05 20.13 -16.23
C PHE A 99 8.75 19.34 -16.15
N VAL A 100 8.08 19.29 -14.99
CA VAL A 100 6.76 18.66 -14.86
C VAL A 100 5.73 19.50 -15.61
N LYS A 101 5.04 18.87 -16.56
CA LYS A 101 3.91 19.41 -17.32
C LYS A 101 2.59 19.22 -16.58
N SER A 102 2.35 18.01 -16.07
CA SER A 102 1.17 17.71 -15.26
C SER A 102 1.49 16.74 -14.13
N ALA A 103 0.77 16.90 -13.02
CA ALA A 103 0.74 16.01 -11.88
C ALA A 103 -0.73 15.73 -11.54
N GLU A 104 -1.25 14.60 -11.98
CA GLU A 104 -2.68 14.24 -11.90
C GLU A 104 -2.89 13.14 -10.87
N ILE A 105 -4.02 13.22 -10.14
CA ILE A 105 -4.49 12.16 -9.25
C ILE A 105 -5.79 11.59 -9.80
N THR A 106 -5.88 10.27 -9.92
CA THR A 106 -7.12 9.55 -10.25
C THR A 106 -7.32 8.43 -9.24
N GLY A 107 -8.29 8.59 -8.34
CA GLY A 107 -8.41 7.71 -7.17
C GLY A 107 -7.14 7.80 -6.31
N ASN A 108 -6.44 6.68 -6.13
CA ASN A 108 -5.21 6.59 -5.34
C ASN A 108 -3.95 6.46 -6.23
N GLU A 109 -4.05 6.81 -7.50
CA GLU A 109 -2.96 6.72 -8.47
C GLU A 109 -2.51 8.11 -8.91
N ALA A 110 -1.19 8.32 -8.95
CA ALA A 110 -0.59 9.54 -9.47
C ALA A 110 -0.02 9.33 -10.87
N ARG A 111 -0.15 10.34 -11.73
CA ARG A 111 0.48 10.41 -13.04
C ARG A 111 1.27 11.71 -13.17
N ILE A 112 2.58 11.58 -13.38
CA ILE A 112 3.46 12.70 -13.67
C ILE A 112 3.85 12.66 -15.14
N THR A 113 3.61 13.75 -15.86
CA THR A 113 4.07 13.92 -17.24
C THR A 113 5.08 15.05 -17.28
N TYR A 114 6.24 14.82 -17.87
CA TYR A 114 7.24 15.87 -18.11
C TYR A 114 7.04 16.50 -19.49
N TYR A 115 7.41 17.77 -19.64
CA TYR A 115 7.49 18.42 -20.95
C TYR A 115 8.50 17.69 -21.84
N SER A 116 8.12 17.45 -23.10
CA SER A 116 9.03 16.97 -24.13
C SER A 116 9.83 18.09 -24.79
N ASP A 117 10.90 17.74 -25.51
CA ASP A 117 11.67 18.71 -26.31
C ASP A 117 10.88 19.32 -27.46
N SER A 118 9.86 18.63 -27.98
CA SER A 118 8.90 19.19 -28.93
C SER A 118 7.94 20.21 -28.31
N GLU A 119 7.71 20.14 -27.00
CA GLU A 119 6.78 21.01 -26.26
C GLU A 119 7.49 22.17 -25.54
N PHE A 120 8.74 22.46 -25.91
CA PHE A 120 9.53 23.51 -25.23
C PHE A 120 8.84 24.89 -25.25
N GLU A 121 8.15 25.24 -26.34
CA GLU A 121 7.39 26.50 -26.41
C GLU A 121 6.24 26.54 -25.39
N ASP A 122 5.57 25.42 -25.15
CA ASP A 122 4.50 25.34 -24.15
C ASP A 122 5.08 25.38 -22.73
N TYR A 123 6.25 24.75 -22.51
CA TYR A 123 7.02 24.93 -21.28
C TYR A 123 7.33 26.41 -21.02
N LYS A 124 7.78 27.15 -22.02
CA LYS A 124 8.09 28.60 -21.90
C LYS A 124 6.86 29.45 -21.64
N LYS A 125 5.71 29.13 -22.25
CA LYS A 125 4.43 29.81 -21.96
C LYS A 125 3.98 29.56 -20.53
N ALA A 126 4.10 28.33 -20.03
CA ALA A 126 3.75 27.99 -18.66
C ALA A 126 4.74 28.56 -17.63
N ASN A 127 6.01 28.75 -18.03
CA ASN A 127 7.10 29.21 -17.17
C ASN A 127 7.77 30.47 -17.76
N PRO A 128 7.07 31.61 -17.88
CA PRO A 128 7.56 32.79 -18.60
C PRO A 128 8.80 33.41 -17.96
N LYS A 129 9.05 33.17 -16.67
CA LYS A 129 10.23 33.64 -15.93
C LYS A 129 11.45 32.71 -16.03
N SER A 130 11.28 31.50 -16.59
CA SER A 130 12.38 30.54 -16.72
C SER A 130 13.41 31.06 -17.72
N VAL A 131 14.69 30.99 -17.37
CA VAL A 131 15.82 31.28 -18.28
C VAL A 131 16.32 30.04 -19.02
N VAL A 132 15.70 28.88 -18.78
CA VAL A 132 16.11 27.60 -19.37
C VAL A 132 15.90 27.64 -20.89
N THR A 133 16.93 27.23 -21.65
CA THR A 133 16.85 27.01 -23.09
C THR A 133 16.45 25.57 -23.43
N LYS A 134 16.05 25.32 -24.68
CA LYS A 134 15.70 23.98 -25.14
C LYS A 134 16.87 23.01 -25.00
N GLU A 135 18.07 23.46 -25.31
CA GLU A 135 19.31 22.71 -25.20
C GLU A 135 19.63 22.35 -23.75
N GLN A 136 19.35 23.26 -22.81
CA GLN A 136 19.52 22.99 -21.38
C GLN A 136 18.49 21.97 -20.87
N MET A 137 17.25 22.03 -21.33
CA MET A 137 16.22 21.04 -20.99
C MET A 137 16.59 19.65 -21.53
N ILE A 138 16.99 19.55 -22.80
CA ILE A 138 17.47 18.30 -23.39
C ILE A 138 18.73 17.82 -22.66
N GLY A 139 19.66 18.74 -22.39
CA GLY A 139 20.91 18.48 -21.68
C GLY A 139 20.70 17.92 -20.29
N TYR A 140 19.71 18.42 -19.55
CA TYR A 140 19.35 17.87 -18.23
C TYR A 140 19.05 16.37 -18.31
N TRP A 141 18.14 15.97 -19.20
CA TRP A 141 17.70 14.58 -19.31
C TRP A 141 18.75 13.66 -19.96
N THR A 142 19.54 14.17 -20.89
CA THR A 142 20.62 13.40 -21.55
C THR A 142 21.91 13.33 -20.72
N SER A 143 22.02 14.13 -19.65
CA SER A 143 23.22 14.15 -18.81
C SER A 143 23.36 12.88 -17.95
N GLY A 144 24.51 12.23 -18.07
CA GLY A 144 24.87 11.06 -17.28
C GLY A 144 23.86 9.93 -17.42
N ASP A 145 23.06 9.72 -16.38
CA ASP A 145 22.05 8.65 -16.27
C ASP A 145 20.73 9.21 -15.69
N ALA A 146 20.43 10.47 -16.01
CA ALA A 146 19.35 11.25 -15.38
C ALA A 146 17.96 10.63 -15.58
N ILE A 147 17.66 10.10 -16.77
CA ILE A 147 16.38 9.44 -17.05
C ILE A 147 16.18 8.24 -16.12
N ASN A 148 17.11 7.28 -16.12
CA ASN A 148 17.00 6.08 -15.28
C ASN A 148 16.97 6.44 -13.80
N LYS A 149 17.79 7.40 -13.39
CA LYS A 149 17.82 7.88 -12.00
C LYS A 149 16.49 8.45 -11.56
N ASN A 150 15.91 9.36 -12.34
CA ASN A 150 14.64 10.00 -11.98
C ASN A 150 13.47 9.00 -12.04
N LEU A 151 13.40 8.19 -13.10
CA LEU A 151 12.35 7.18 -13.26
C LEU A 151 12.44 6.03 -12.23
N MET A 152 13.61 5.80 -11.62
CA MET A 152 13.72 4.94 -10.44
C MET A 152 13.33 5.67 -9.16
N SER A 153 13.94 6.83 -8.87
CA SER A 153 13.90 7.40 -7.52
C SER A 153 12.62 8.16 -7.20
N GLU A 154 12.08 8.89 -8.17
CA GLU A 154 10.96 9.80 -7.93
C GLU A 154 9.61 9.09 -7.74
N PRO A 155 9.25 7.99 -8.44
CA PRO A 155 7.99 7.30 -8.12
C PRO A 155 8.03 6.66 -6.72
N VAL A 156 9.18 6.10 -6.31
CA VAL A 156 9.37 5.56 -4.96
C VAL A 156 9.29 6.67 -3.91
N ARG A 157 9.88 7.84 -4.17
CA ARG A 157 9.80 9.01 -3.29
C ARG A 157 8.35 9.47 -3.09
N LEU A 158 7.56 9.53 -4.16
CA LEU A 158 6.14 9.92 -4.07
C LEU A 158 5.32 8.90 -3.28
N LEU A 159 5.51 7.59 -3.51
CA LEU A 159 4.85 6.54 -2.72
C LEU A 159 5.23 6.59 -1.24
N ARG A 160 6.49 6.93 -0.92
CA ARG A 160 6.92 7.15 0.46
C ARG A 160 6.23 8.39 1.06
N GLU A 161 6.21 9.51 0.35
CA GLU A 161 5.71 10.79 0.87
C GLU A 161 4.19 10.81 1.12
N PHE A 162 3.44 10.12 0.26
CA PHE A 162 1.98 10.07 0.30
C PHE A 162 1.51 8.63 0.52
N PRO A 163 1.29 8.20 1.78
CA PRO A 163 0.88 6.83 2.10
C PRO A 163 -0.46 6.41 1.46
N TRP A 164 -1.32 7.37 1.11
CA TRP A 164 -2.57 7.12 0.41
C TRP A 164 -2.37 6.79 -1.08
N LEU A 165 -1.20 7.08 -1.67
CA LEU A 165 -0.89 6.66 -3.04
C LEU A 165 -0.63 5.15 -3.09
N ALA A 166 -1.42 4.47 -3.91
CA ALA A 166 -1.25 3.07 -4.24
C ALA A 166 -0.23 2.88 -5.37
N LYS A 167 -0.17 3.83 -6.31
CA LYS A 167 0.61 3.73 -7.55
C LYS A 167 1.04 5.10 -8.06
N VAL A 168 2.21 5.14 -8.69
CA VAL A 168 2.74 6.31 -9.40
C VAL A 168 3.19 5.88 -10.79
N SER A 169 2.79 6.64 -11.80
CA SER A 169 3.30 6.55 -13.17
C SER A 169 4.03 7.82 -13.56
N MET A 170 5.12 7.69 -14.30
CA MET A 170 5.88 8.83 -14.84
C MET A 170 6.17 8.62 -16.31
N THR A 171 6.02 9.68 -17.11
CA THR A 171 6.27 9.67 -18.55
C THR A 171 7.12 10.86 -18.99
N LEU A 172 8.18 10.58 -19.75
CA LEU A 172 9.07 11.55 -20.38
C LEU A 172 9.23 11.19 -21.86
N THR A 173 8.89 12.11 -22.76
CA THR A 173 9.23 11.98 -24.18
C THR A 173 10.42 12.89 -24.50
N LEU A 174 11.49 12.32 -25.07
CA LEU A 174 12.71 13.04 -25.39
C LEU A 174 13.32 12.51 -26.70
N GLN A 175 13.58 13.40 -27.65
CA GLN A 175 14.23 13.11 -28.93
C GLN A 175 13.56 11.94 -29.67
N GLY A 176 12.23 11.94 -29.72
CA GLY A 176 11.43 10.93 -30.41
C GLY A 176 11.29 9.59 -29.67
N LYS A 177 11.82 9.45 -28.45
CA LYS A 177 11.63 8.27 -27.60
C LYS A 177 10.77 8.60 -26.40
N THR A 178 9.86 7.71 -26.05
CA THR A 178 9.04 7.84 -24.83
C THR A 178 9.49 6.84 -23.78
N TYR A 179 9.92 7.37 -22.64
CA TYR A 179 10.31 6.62 -21.45
C TYR A 179 9.16 6.68 -20.45
N SER A 180 8.75 5.52 -19.95
CA SER A 180 7.71 5.45 -18.93
C SER A 180 8.00 4.39 -17.88
N VAL A 181 7.51 4.64 -16.66
CA VAL A 181 7.60 3.72 -15.53
C VAL A 181 6.30 3.76 -14.75
N GLU A 182 5.91 2.63 -14.18
CA GLU A 182 4.79 2.48 -13.28
C GLU A 182 5.24 1.70 -12.06
N MET A 183 5.05 2.27 -10.86
CA MET A 183 5.42 1.65 -9.60
C MET A 183 4.22 1.67 -8.66
N ASP A 184 3.88 0.50 -8.12
CA ASP A 184 2.97 0.38 -6.98
C ASP A 184 3.74 0.02 -5.70
N ARG A 185 3.08 0.18 -4.54
CA ARG A 185 3.70 -0.08 -3.23
C ARG A 185 4.26 -1.50 -3.12
N LYS A 186 3.54 -2.49 -3.66
CA LYS A 186 3.92 -3.90 -3.60
C LYS A 186 5.20 -4.15 -4.40
N THR A 187 5.26 -3.64 -5.62
CA THR A 187 6.42 -3.74 -6.51
C THR A 187 7.63 -3.08 -5.89
N VAL A 188 7.46 -1.92 -5.25
CA VAL A 188 8.54 -1.24 -4.52
C VAL A 188 9.04 -2.10 -3.36
N SER A 189 8.13 -2.62 -2.53
CA SER A 189 8.50 -3.44 -1.38
C SER A 189 9.21 -4.73 -1.80
N ASP A 190 8.66 -5.45 -2.78
CA ASP A 190 9.22 -6.71 -3.27
C ASP A 190 10.58 -6.52 -3.96
N TYR A 191 10.74 -5.46 -4.75
CA TYR A 191 11.96 -5.26 -5.53
C TYR A 191 13.11 -4.69 -4.70
N PHE A 192 12.84 -3.68 -3.86
CA PHE A 192 13.87 -3.00 -3.08
C PHE A 192 14.04 -3.58 -1.67
N GLY A 193 13.09 -4.41 -1.20
CA GLY A 193 13.12 -4.95 0.17
C GLY A 193 12.91 -3.85 1.22
N ILE A 194 12.11 -2.83 0.92
CA ILE A 194 11.86 -1.67 1.79
C ILE A 194 10.41 -1.60 2.26
N ASP A 195 10.22 -1.01 3.44
CA ASP A 195 8.93 -0.65 4.03
C ASP A 195 8.74 0.87 3.85
N LEU A 196 7.77 1.28 3.06
CA LEU A 196 7.58 2.70 2.72
C LEU A 196 7.03 3.50 3.90
N GLU A 197 6.29 2.87 4.79
CA GLU A 197 5.69 3.43 5.98
C GLU A 197 6.78 3.69 7.04
N GLU A 198 7.70 2.76 7.24
CA GLU A 198 8.90 2.94 8.07
C GLU A 198 9.76 4.12 7.54
N LEU A 199 9.97 4.16 6.22
CA LEU A 199 10.75 5.21 5.59
C LEU A 199 10.06 6.59 5.62
N ASN A 200 8.72 6.64 5.63
CA ASN A 200 7.97 7.89 5.79
C ASN A 200 8.04 8.43 7.23
N ALA A 201 7.98 7.54 8.22
CA ALA A 201 8.03 7.90 9.63
C ALA A 201 9.39 8.50 10.04
N ASP A 202 10.48 8.11 9.36
CA ASP A 202 11.80 8.69 9.56
C ASP A 202 11.92 10.10 8.95
N ARG A 203 11.76 11.11 9.81
CA ARG A 203 11.92 12.53 9.44
C ARG A 203 13.37 12.95 9.18
N SER A 204 14.35 12.17 9.61
CA SER A 204 15.78 12.49 9.45
C SER A 204 16.32 12.17 8.04
N PHE A 205 15.58 11.36 7.27
CA PHE A 205 15.98 10.79 5.98
C PHE A 205 17.18 9.84 6.04
N GLU A 206 17.67 9.47 7.22
CA GLU A 206 18.77 8.50 7.37
C GLU A 206 18.39 7.13 6.83
N LEU A 207 17.19 6.63 7.16
CA LEU A 207 16.71 5.33 6.66
C LEU A 207 16.46 5.37 5.16
N TRP A 208 15.92 6.49 4.65
CA TRP A 208 15.75 6.68 3.21
C TRP A 208 17.07 6.58 2.46
N ASN A 209 18.11 7.25 2.96
CA ASN A 209 19.41 7.21 2.31
C ASN A 209 20.03 5.81 2.40
N LYS A 210 20.09 5.26 3.62
CA LYS A 210 20.73 3.97 3.89
C LYS A 210 20.06 2.78 3.20
N LYS A 211 18.73 2.74 3.17
CA LYS A 211 17.98 1.59 2.64
C LYS A 211 17.63 1.72 1.16
N PHE A 212 17.57 2.95 0.61
CA PHE A 212 17.15 3.16 -0.78
C PHE A 212 18.16 3.93 -1.63
N VAL A 213 18.56 5.14 -1.22
CA VAL A 213 19.38 6.00 -2.08
C VAL A 213 20.77 5.44 -2.33
N ASP A 214 21.48 5.10 -1.26
CA ASP A 214 22.86 4.64 -1.32
C ASP A 214 22.99 3.29 -2.05
N PRO A 215 22.19 2.24 -1.72
CA PRO A 215 22.32 0.96 -2.40
C PRO A 215 21.85 0.98 -3.87
N PHE A 216 20.77 1.72 -4.19
CA PHE A 216 20.13 1.62 -5.51
C PHE A 216 20.30 2.87 -6.38
N VAL A 217 20.06 4.06 -5.83
CA VAL A 217 19.99 5.29 -6.63
C VAL A 217 21.37 5.81 -7.03
N TYR A 218 22.39 5.65 -6.19
CA TYR A 218 23.77 6.05 -6.53
C TYR A 218 24.54 5.00 -7.34
N THR A 219 24.15 3.73 -7.26
CA THR A 219 24.76 2.62 -8.01
C THR A 219 24.23 2.56 -9.45
N LYS A 220 25.11 2.76 -10.44
CA LYS A 220 24.70 2.79 -11.87
C LYS A 220 24.16 1.44 -12.33
N GLU A 221 24.76 0.36 -11.84
CA GLU A 221 24.41 -1.02 -12.17
C GLU A 221 22.99 -1.35 -11.68
N GLU A 222 22.62 -0.89 -10.48
CA GLU A 222 21.26 -1.06 -9.95
C GLU A 222 20.24 -0.22 -10.73
N ARG A 223 20.62 0.99 -11.17
CA ARG A 223 19.79 1.80 -12.07
C ARG A 223 19.53 1.12 -13.40
N GLN A 224 20.55 0.47 -13.97
CA GLN A 224 20.38 -0.27 -15.21
C GLN A 224 19.48 -1.50 -15.01
N LYS A 225 19.69 -2.30 -13.95
CA LYS A 225 18.83 -3.47 -13.65
C LYS A 225 17.35 -3.07 -13.50
N PHE A 226 17.10 -1.95 -12.82
CA PHE A 226 15.75 -1.42 -12.70
C PHE A 226 15.20 -0.95 -14.05
N ALA A 227 16.00 -0.22 -14.83
CA ALA A 227 15.60 0.28 -16.14
C ALA A 227 15.20 -0.87 -17.07
N ASP A 228 16.04 -1.91 -17.16
CA ASP A 228 15.79 -3.09 -18.00
C ASP A 228 14.50 -3.82 -17.61
N LYS A 229 14.12 -3.76 -16.32
CA LYS A 229 12.95 -4.46 -15.79
C LYS A 229 11.66 -3.66 -15.87
N PHE A 230 11.71 -2.35 -15.61
CA PHE A 230 10.52 -1.54 -15.35
C PHE A 230 10.35 -0.34 -16.28
N ILE A 231 11.42 0.18 -16.89
CA ILE A 231 11.32 1.32 -17.78
C ILE A 231 10.98 0.84 -19.19
N LYS A 232 9.83 1.27 -19.68
CA LYS A 232 9.39 1.01 -21.06
C LYS A 232 9.90 2.13 -21.96
N VAL A 233 10.54 1.76 -23.06
CA VAL A 233 10.98 2.68 -24.12
C VAL A 233 10.19 2.37 -25.38
N GLN A 234 9.53 3.40 -25.92
CA GLN A 234 8.77 3.37 -27.17
C GLN A 234 9.35 4.35 -28.18
#